data_AF-A0A2Z5EN72-F1
#
_entry.id   AF-A0A2Z5EN72-F1
#
_cell.length_a   1.000
_cell.length_b   1.000
_cell.length_c   1.000
_cell.angle_alpha   90.00
_cell.angle_beta   90.00
_cell.angle_gamma   90.00
#
_symmetry.space_group_name_H-M   'P 1'
#
loop_
_entity.id
_entity.type
_entity.pdbx_description
1 polymer ?
#
loop_
_entity_poly.entity_id
_entity_poly.type
_entity_poly.pdbx_seq_one_letter_code
_entity_poly.pdbx_strand_id
1 'polypeptide(L)'
;NVDREIDLIETLAKRLNTQMIHYVPRDNIVQHAELRRMTVNEYAPDSNQSQEYRTLATKIIDNKNLTIPTPIEMEELEELLIEFGVLESEENAAMLVGKTATEAPV
;
A
#
# COMPACT_ATOMS: atom_id res chain seq x y z
N ASN A 1 2.21 -2.09 12.93
CA ASN A 1 1.39 -2.57 11.80
C ASN A 1 0.03 -1.96 11.98
N VAL A 2 -0.49 -1.32 10.93
CA VAL A 2 -1.87 -0.83 10.95
C VAL A 2 -2.76 -2.07 10.89
N ASP A 3 -3.71 -2.19 11.80
CA ASP A 3 -4.64 -3.30 11.78
C ASP A 3 -5.41 -3.28 10.44
N ARG A 4 -5.54 -4.44 9.78
CA ARG A 4 -6.30 -4.62 8.52
C ARG A 4 -5.80 -3.85 7.28
N GLU A 5 -4.53 -3.41 7.26
CA GLU A 5 -3.92 -2.73 6.09
C GLU A 5 -4.07 -3.50 4.77
N ILE A 6 -3.97 -4.83 4.82
CA ILE A 6 -4.14 -5.69 3.65
C ILE A 6 -5.58 -5.59 3.11
N ASP A 7 -6.57 -5.75 3.98
CA ASP A 7 -7.99 -5.70 3.59
C ASP A 7 -8.37 -4.32 3.03
N LEU A 8 -7.80 -3.25 3.60
CA LEU A 8 -7.98 -1.87 3.15
C LEU A 8 -7.52 -1.71 1.69
N ILE A 9 -6.27 -2.09 1.40
CA ILE A 9 -5.70 -1.94 0.06
C ILE A 9 -6.38 -2.85 -0.96
N GLU A 10 -6.78 -4.07 -0.56
CA GLU A 10 -7.58 -4.94 -1.42
C GLU A 10 -8.94 -4.33 -1.77
N THR A 11 -9.60 -3.68 -0.80
CA THR A 11 -10.90 -3.04 -1.01
C THR A 11 -10.76 -1.81 -1.89
N LEU A 12 -9.75 -0.98 -1.64
CA LEU A 12 -9.43 0.18 -2.48
C LEU A 12 -9.13 -0.23 -3.92
N ALA A 13 -8.31 -1.27 -4.12
CA ALA A 13 -7.99 -1.78 -5.44
C ALA A 13 -9.24 -2.24 -6.19
N LYS A 14 -10.17 -2.94 -5.52
CA LYS A 14 -11.46 -3.35 -6.11
C LYS A 14 -12.30 -2.15 -6.54
N ARG A 15 -12.41 -1.11 -5.70
CA ARG A 15 -13.17 0.12 -6.03
C ARG A 15 -12.57 0.86 -7.23
N LEU A 16 -11.24 0.92 -7.32
CA LEU A 16 -10.51 1.50 -8.45
C LEU A 16 -10.53 0.64 -9.73
N ASN A 17 -11.28 -0.48 -9.74
CA ASN A 17 -11.31 -1.45 -10.83
C ASN A 17 -9.91 -2.02 -11.15
N THR A 18 -9.10 -2.27 -10.13
CA THR A 18 -7.77 -2.87 -10.23
C THR A 18 -7.58 -3.96 -9.17
N GLN A 19 -6.35 -4.44 -8.99
CA GLN A 19 -6.01 -5.46 -8.00
C GLN A 19 -4.77 -5.07 -7.21
N MET A 20 -4.74 -5.44 -5.94
CA MET A 20 -3.51 -5.45 -5.15
C MET A 20 -2.66 -6.63 -5.64
N ILE A 21 -1.70 -6.36 -6.53
CA ILE A 21 -0.90 -7.41 -7.17
C ILE A 21 -0.06 -8.20 -6.16
N HIS A 22 0.45 -7.53 -5.13
CA HIS A 22 1.23 -8.17 -4.09
C HIS A 22 1.32 -7.26 -2.86
N TYR A 23 1.35 -7.88 -1.69
CA TYR A 23 1.70 -7.24 -0.44
C TYR A 23 3.18 -7.51 -0.14
N VAL A 24 3.95 -6.44 0.09
CA VAL A 24 5.38 -6.55 0.42
C VAL A 24 5.53 -6.34 1.92
N PRO A 25 5.99 -7.35 2.69
CA PRO A 25 6.15 -7.21 4.13
C PRO A 25 7.31 -6.25 4.47
N ARG A 26 7.23 -5.68 5.68
CA ARG A 26 8.33 -4.90 6.26
C ARG A 26 9.41 -5.83 6.79
N ASP A 27 10.64 -5.67 6.30
CA ASP A 27 11.80 -6.41 6.75
C ASP A 27 13.02 -5.47 6.89
N ASN A 28 13.73 -5.58 8.01
CA ASN A 28 14.92 -4.78 8.30
C ASN A 28 16.08 -5.08 7.33
N ILE A 29 16.06 -6.22 6.64
CA ILE A 29 17.06 -6.56 5.63
C ILE A 29 17.10 -5.55 4.48
N VAL A 30 15.98 -4.87 4.20
CA VAL A 30 15.89 -3.81 3.21
C VAL A 30 16.84 -2.67 3.58
N GLN A 31 16.80 -2.21 4.83
CA GLN A 31 17.68 -1.15 5.32
C GLN A 31 19.16 -1.56 5.25
N HIS A 32 19.48 -2.82 5.57
CA HIS A 32 20.85 -3.34 5.47
C HIS A 32 21.37 -3.40 4.03
N ALA A 33 20.50 -3.72 3.06
CA ALA A 33 20.83 -3.69 1.64
C ALA A 33 21.00 -2.25 1.13
N GLU A 34 20.08 -1.35 1.51
CA GLU A 34 20.11 0.07 1.14
C GLU A 34 21.39 0.78 1.62
N LEU A 35 21.84 0.53 2.86
CA LEU A 35 23.10 1.07 3.39
C LEU A 35 24.32 0.67 2.55
N ARG A 36 24.25 -0.46 1.85
CA ARG A 36 25.31 -0.98 0.96
C ARG A 36 25.11 -0.59 -0.51
N ARG A 37 24.08 0.22 -0.81
CA ARG A 37 23.69 0.60 -2.18
C ARG A 37 23.43 -0.59 -3.09
N MET A 38 22.88 -1.66 -2.52
CA MET A 38 22.54 -2.90 -3.22
C MET A 38 21.05 -3.17 -3.08
N THR A 39 20.47 -3.91 -4.02
CA THR A 39 19.14 -4.46 -3.85
C THR A 39 19.15 -5.64 -2.87
N VAL A 40 18.00 -5.96 -2.27
CA VAL A 40 17.89 -7.13 -1.39
C VAL A 40 18.22 -8.43 -2.13
N ASN A 41 17.89 -8.52 -3.41
CA ASN A 41 18.23 -9.68 -4.24
C ASN A 41 19.75 -9.87 -4.43
N GLU A 42 20.52 -8.78 -4.49
CA GLU A 42 21.98 -8.85 -4.60
C GLU A 42 22.64 -9.09 -3.24
N TYR A 43 22.15 -8.42 -2.21
CA TYR A 43 22.72 -8.49 -0.87
C TYR A 43 22.43 -9.83 -0.17
N ALA A 44 21.21 -10.33 -0.29
CA ALA A 44 20.73 -11.52 0.39
C ALA A 44 19.73 -12.31 -0.50
N PRO A 45 20.22 -13.01 -1.53
CA PRO A 45 19.37 -13.69 -2.53
C PRO A 45 18.49 -14.80 -1.96
N ASP A 46 18.84 -15.36 -0.81
CA ASP A 46 18.09 -16.45 -0.17
C ASP A 46 17.18 -15.96 0.97
N SER A 47 17.12 -14.64 1.19
CA SER A 47 16.25 -14.05 2.21
C SER A 47 14.77 -14.17 1.85
N ASN A 48 13.90 -14.18 2.88
CA ASN A 48 12.45 -14.16 2.71
C ASN A 48 12.02 -12.95 1.85
N GLN A 49 12.54 -11.76 2.16
CA GLN A 49 12.24 -10.54 1.41
C GLN A 49 12.66 -10.63 -0.08
N SER A 50 13.78 -11.29 -0.39
CA SER A 50 14.16 -11.55 -1.79
C SER A 50 13.15 -12.46 -2.50
N GLN A 51 12.62 -13.48 -1.81
CA GLN A 51 11.59 -14.35 -2.37
C GLN A 51 10.26 -13.62 -2.60
N GLU A 52 9.88 -12.69 -1.72
CA GLU A 52 8.71 -11.81 -1.93
C GLU A 52 8.89 -10.97 -3.20
N TYR A 53 10.05 -10.34 -3.40
CA TYR A 53 10.32 -9.60 -4.63
C TYR A 53 10.31 -10.47 -5.90
N ARG A 54 10.78 -11.72 -5.83
CA ARG A 54 10.67 -12.67 -6.96
C ARG A 54 9.22 -13.05 -7.24
N THR A 55 8.43 -13.24 -6.19
CA THR A 55 6.99 -13.52 -6.30
C THR A 55 6.26 -12.34 -6.92
N LEU A 56 6.54 -11.11 -6.46
CA LEU A 56 6.05 -9.87 -7.07
C LEU A 56 6.39 -9.80 -8.56
N ALA A 57 7.67 -10.02 -8.91
CA ALA A 57 8.13 -9.96 -10.29
C ALA A 57 7.39 -10.97 -11.19
N THR A 58 7.19 -12.20 -10.70
CA THR A 58 6.44 -13.23 -11.42
C THR A 58 4.99 -12.82 -11.63
N LYS A 59 4.32 -12.30 -10.58
CA LYS A 59 2.93 -11.83 -10.68
C LYS A 59 2.78 -10.66 -11.66
N ILE A 60 3.76 -9.76 -11.74
CA ILE A 60 3.78 -8.67 -12.72
C ILE A 60 3.91 -9.22 -14.14
N ILE A 61 4.85 -10.14 -14.37
CA ILE A 61 5.07 -10.77 -15.68
C ILE A 61 3.81 -11.50 -16.17
N ASP A 62 3.14 -12.21 -15.26
CA ASP A 62 1.94 -12.99 -15.56
C ASP A 62 0.65 -12.15 -15.50
N ASN A 63 0.73 -10.85 -15.21
CA ASN A 63 -0.46 -10.01 -15.07
C ASN A 63 -1.16 -9.81 -16.41
N LYS A 64 -2.42 -10.24 -16.47
CA LYS A 64 -3.32 -10.04 -17.63
C LYS A 64 -4.47 -9.07 -17.34
N ASN A 65 -4.62 -8.66 -16.09
CA ASN A 65 -5.68 -7.74 -15.69
C ASN A 65 -5.21 -6.30 -15.89
N LEU A 66 -5.45 -5.77 -17.09
CA LEU A 66 -5.11 -4.42 -17.51
C LEU A 66 -6.42 -3.66 -17.80
N THR A 67 -6.90 -2.95 -16.79
CA THR A 67 -8.19 -2.25 -16.80
C THR A 67 -7.99 -0.75 -16.86
N ILE A 68 -9.01 -0.03 -17.32
CA ILE A 68 -9.09 1.42 -17.14
C ILE A 68 -9.53 1.66 -15.70
N PRO A 69 -8.76 2.40 -14.89
CA PRO A 69 -9.11 2.66 -13.51
C PRO A 69 -10.36 3.54 -13.43
N THR A 70 -11.18 3.30 -12.42
CA THR A 70 -12.33 4.15 -12.09
C THR A 70 -11.94 5.02 -10.89
N PRO A 71 -11.70 6.33 -11.07
CA PRO A 71 -11.43 7.22 -9.95
C PRO A 71 -12.56 7.16 -8.93
N ILE A 72 -12.21 7.20 -7.65
CA ILE A 72 -13.15 7.32 -6.53
C ILE A 72 -13.21 8.77 -6.07
N GLU A 73 -14.33 9.16 -5.49
CA GLU A 73 -14.48 10.48 -4.88
C GLU A 73 -13.78 10.54 -3.51
N MET A 74 -13.48 11.75 -3.03
CA MET A 74 -12.82 11.94 -1.73
C MET A 74 -13.65 11.40 -0.57
N GLU A 75 -14.98 11.58 -0.62
CA GLU A 75 -15.91 11.06 0.39
C GLU A 75 -15.84 9.52 0.48
N GLU A 76 -15.78 8.83 -0.67
CA GLU A 76 -15.65 7.37 -0.72
C GLU A 76 -14.31 6.87 -0.16
N LEU A 77 -13.25 7.67 -0.33
CA LEU A 77 -11.93 7.37 0.25
C LEU A 77 -11.93 7.54 1.77
N GLU A 78 -12.54 8.61 2.28
CA GLU A 78 -12.66 8.88 3.72
C GLU A 78 -13.48 7.80 4.43
N GLU A 79 -14.64 7.43 3.86
CA GLU A 79 -15.46 6.33 4.36
C GLU A 79 -14.67 5.02 4.47
N LEU A 80 -13.86 4.71 3.45
CA LEU A 80 -13.00 3.54 3.43
C LEU A 80 -11.91 3.62 4.52
N LEU A 81 -11.31 4.78 4.76
CA LEU A 81 -10.32 4.94 5.83
C LEU A 81 -10.93 4.80 7.24
N ILE A 82 -12.17 5.25 7.43
CA ILE A 82 -12.92 5.07 8.68
C ILE A 82 -13.31 3.59 8.88
N GLU A 83 -13.82 2.93 7.83
CA GLU A 83 -14.26 1.53 7.86
C GLU A 83 -13.14 0.57 8.32
N PHE A 84 -11.91 0.85 7.89
CA PHE A 84 -10.74 0.03 8.24
C PHE A 84 -9.96 0.56 9.46
N GLY A 85 -10.48 1.58 10.15
CA GLY A 85 -9.94 2.05 11.43
C GLY A 85 -8.62 2.82 11.32
N VAL A 86 -8.31 3.37 10.14
CA VAL A 86 -7.12 4.21 9.93
C VAL A 86 -7.36 5.64 10.44
N LEU A 87 -8.62 6.11 10.39
CA LEU A 87 -9.06 7.36 11.00
C LEU A 87 -9.89 7.06 12.25
N GLU A 88 -9.49 7.62 13.40
CA GLU A 88 -10.13 7.34 14.69
C GLU A 88 -11.54 7.94 14.87
N SER A 89 -12.01 8.85 13.98
CA SER A 89 -13.37 9.40 14.03
C SER A 89 -13.77 10.18 12.76
N GLU A 90 -15.08 10.36 12.54
CA GLU A 90 -15.66 11.30 11.55
C GLU A 90 -15.14 12.74 11.75
N GLU A 91 -14.78 13.10 12.98
CA GLU A 91 -14.18 14.39 13.34
C GLU A 91 -12.79 14.58 12.69
N ASN A 92 -11.98 13.53 12.63
CA ASN A 92 -10.64 13.58 12.02
C ASN A 92 -10.72 13.63 10.49
N ALA A 93 -11.70 12.97 9.87
CA ALA A 93 -11.98 13.09 8.43
C ALA A 93 -12.41 14.52 8.07
N ALA A 94 -13.36 15.09 8.81
CA ALA A 94 -13.82 16.47 8.63
C ALA A 94 -12.70 17.52 8.83
N MET A 95 -11.67 17.22 9.64
CA MET A 95 -10.51 18.11 9.81
C MET A 95 -9.54 18.10 8.62
N LEU A 96 -9.61 17.14 7.70
CA LEU A 96 -8.71 17.00 6.55
C LEU A 96 -9.32 17.56 5.25
N VAL A 97 -10.65 17.67 5.17
CA VAL A 97 -11.35 18.22 4.00
C VAL A 97 -10.90 19.66 3.72
N GLY A 98 -10.32 19.88 2.53
CA GLY A 98 -9.92 21.20 2.04
C GLY A 98 -8.64 21.79 2.66
N LYS A 99 -7.92 21.05 3.51
CA LYS A 99 -6.63 21.49 4.07
C LYS A 99 -5.46 21.00 3.22
N THR A 100 -4.47 21.87 3.02
CA THR A 100 -3.24 21.48 2.33
C THR A 100 -2.37 20.60 3.22
N ALA A 101 -1.43 19.83 2.66
CA ALA A 101 -0.54 18.94 3.42
C ALA A 101 0.27 19.65 4.54
N THR A 102 0.33 20.98 4.52
CA THR A 102 0.95 21.83 5.54
C THR A 102 0.06 22.10 6.76
N GLU A 103 -1.24 21.77 6.68
CA GLU A 103 -2.28 22.16 7.65
C GLU A 103 -2.98 20.95 8.30
N ALA A 104 -2.56 19.72 7.98
CA ALA A 104 -2.99 18.53 8.68
C ALA A 104 -2.27 18.47 10.06
N PRO A 105 -2.99 18.18 11.16
CA PRO A 105 -2.35 18.05 12.47
C PRO A 105 -1.44 16.82 12.47
N VAL A 106 -0.27 16.98 13.10
CA VAL A 106 0.74 15.92 13.30
C VAL A 106 0.23 14.89 14.29
#